data_AF-A0A7C6NCK5-F1
#
_entry.id   AF-A0A7C6NCK5-F1
#
_cell.length_a   1.000
_cell.length_b   1.000
_cell.length_c   1.000
_cell.angle_alpha   90.00
_cell.angle_beta   90.00
_cell.angle_gamma   90.00
#
_symmetry.space_group_name_H-M   'P 1'
#
loop_
_entity.id
_entity.type
_entity.pdbx_description
1 polymer ?
#
loop_
_entity_poly.entity_id
_entity_poly.type
_entity_poly.pdbx_seq_one_letter_code
_entity_poly.pdbx_strand_id
1 'polypeptide(L)'
;MKKLLIILLLLSFVAVSLTAAVGSQILSSILKSSINLANMPTLKSVEINGEEVLLGGISIRKLKKNLQDHDFGSLTLEERVAIYQETHQIIGKSMFRNFLVGFGTGSQKQGDIAGQLVGQIFDWTSLTVVGVGAGIALIDVLVMLVLMQEISAEHDELLKTSLYIMAGGAGAFVLGRIVQLIMPAIYGSRYNKALRNGLYLTKKMGDSTALNFGIEPTLFLAEQPTMGVKLVANLGFTP
;
A
#
# COMPACT_ATOMS: atom_id res chain seq x y z
N MET A 1 19.35 -2.33 40.61
CA MET A 1 19.81 -3.50 39.82
C MET A 1 18.72 -4.52 39.54
N LYS A 2 18.08 -5.16 40.53
CA LYS A 2 16.99 -6.16 40.28
C LYS A 2 15.81 -5.61 39.46
N LYS A 3 15.37 -4.38 39.75
CA LYS A 3 14.28 -3.68 39.02
C LYS A 3 14.60 -3.44 37.55
N LEU A 4 15.80 -2.92 37.28
CA LEU A 4 16.29 -2.64 35.93
C LEU A 4 16.42 -3.94 35.12
N LEU A 5 16.88 -5.02 35.76
CA LEU A 5 16.97 -6.35 35.14
C LEU A 5 15.60 -6.94 34.80
N ILE A 6 14.59 -6.77 35.65
CA ILE A 6 13.21 -7.22 35.38
C ILE A 6 12.57 -6.43 34.22
N ILE A 7 12.76 -5.11 34.20
CA ILE A 7 12.27 -4.24 33.12
C ILE A 7 12.94 -4.63 31.79
N LEU A 8 14.26 -4.83 31.78
CA LEU A 8 15.01 -5.22 30.59
C LEU A 8 14.60 -6.61 30.08
N LEU A 9 14.27 -7.53 30.99
CA LEU A 9 13.82 -8.88 30.66
C LEU A 9 12.39 -8.85 30.09
N LEU A 10 11.48 -8.05 30.66
CA LEU A 10 10.14 -7.81 30.11
C LEU A 10 10.19 -7.12 28.75
N LEU A 11 11.03 -6.10 28.57
CA LEU A 11 11.26 -5.44 27.29
C LEU A 11 11.81 -6.40 26.24
N SER A 12 12.75 -7.27 26.61
CA SER A 12 13.29 -8.28 25.71
C SER A 12 12.23 -9.31 25.30
N PHE A 13 11.34 -9.69 26.22
CA PHE A 13 10.26 -10.62 25.95
C PHE A 13 9.21 -10.01 25.00
N VAL A 14 8.84 -8.75 25.20
CA VAL A 14 7.94 -8.00 24.30
C VAL A 14 8.58 -7.84 22.91
N ALA A 15 9.86 -7.48 22.84
CA ALA A 15 10.58 -7.31 21.58
C ALA A 15 10.65 -8.62 20.76
N VAL A 16 10.93 -9.76 21.41
CA VAL A 16 10.98 -11.08 20.77
C VAL A 16 9.59 -11.54 20.34
N SER A 17 8.56 -11.30 21.17
CA SER A 17 7.18 -11.69 20.87
C SER A 17 6.61 -10.94 19.66
N LEU A 18 6.83 -9.63 19.59
CA LEU A 18 6.32 -8.81 18.48
C LEU A 18 7.06 -9.10 17.17
N THR A 19 8.38 -9.27 17.19
CA THR A 19 9.15 -9.58 15.96
C THR A 19 8.79 -10.95 15.38
N ALA A 20 8.60 -11.97 16.21
CA ALA A 20 8.17 -13.30 15.76
C ALA A 20 6.74 -13.32 15.21
N ALA A 21 5.82 -12.59 15.85
CA ALA A 21 4.44 -12.46 15.37
C ALA A 21 4.37 -11.79 13.98
N VAL A 22 5.17 -10.75 13.77
CA VAL A 22 5.17 -9.97 12.52
C VAL A 22 5.80 -10.75 11.38
N GLY A 23 6.93 -11.42 11.64
CA GLY A 23 7.58 -12.28 10.65
C GLY A 23 6.65 -13.39 10.16
N SER A 24 5.93 -14.06 11.08
CA SER A 24 5.00 -15.14 10.73
C SER A 24 3.77 -14.62 9.96
N GLN A 25 3.22 -13.46 10.32
CA GLN A 25 2.08 -12.87 9.60
C GLN A 25 2.47 -12.44 8.19
N ILE A 26 3.58 -11.72 8.02
CA ILE A 26 4.11 -11.31 6.71
C ILE A 26 4.38 -12.55 5.85
N LEU A 27 5.07 -13.55 6.39
CA LEU A 27 5.36 -14.79 5.66
C LEU A 27 4.07 -15.52 5.24
N SER A 28 3.08 -15.60 6.13
CA SER A 28 1.79 -16.21 5.81
C SER A 28 1.03 -15.44 4.73
N SER A 29 1.11 -14.10 4.73
CA SER A 29 0.49 -13.25 3.72
C SER A 29 1.18 -13.35 2.36
N ILE A 30 2.52 -13.49 2.35
CA ILE A 30 3.32 -13.76 1.14
C ILE A 30 2.96 -15.12 0.54
N LEU A 31 2.90 -16.16 1.37
CA LEU A 31 2.50 -17.51 0.95
C LEU A 31 1.05 -17.52 0.43
N LYS A 32 0.15 -16.80 1.09
CA LYS A 32 -1.23 -16.66 0.62
C LYS A 32 -1.32 -15.82 -0.66
N SER A 33 -0.50 -14.80 -0.87
CA SER A 33 -0.54 -13.97 -2.07
C SER A 33 0.03 -14.66 -3.30
N SER A 34 1.06 -15.49 -3.14
CA SER A 34 1.61 -16.32 -4.22
C SER A 34 0.66 -17.46 -4.62
N ILE A 35 -0.16 -17.95 -3.69
CA ILE A 35 -1.16 -19.01 -3.93
C ILE A 35 -2.51 -18.42 -4.43
N ASN A 36 -2.90 -17.20 -4.03
CA ASN A 36 -4.14 -16.53 -4.47
C ASN A 36 -4.05 -15.88 -5.87
N LEU A 37 -3.32 -16.49 -6.80
CA LEU A 37 -3.45 -16.16 -8.23
C LEU A 37 -4.89 -16.35 -8.74
N ALA A 38 -5.69 -17.17 -8.06
CA ALA A 38 -7.10 -17.46 -8.39
C ALA A 38 -8.09 -16.29 -8.12
N ASN A 39 -7.68 -15.26 -7.36
CA ASN A 39 -8.51 -14.08 -7.05
C ASN A 39 -8.13 -12.84 -7.87
N MET A 40 -7.28 -12.99 -8.88
CA MET A 40 -7.01 -11.94 -9.87
C MET A 40 -8.31 -11.60 -10.63
N PRO A 41 -8.47 -10.36 -11.12
CA PRO A 41 -9.65 -9.98 -11.87
C PRO A 41 -9.83 -10.96 -13.02
N THR A 42 -11.07 -11.37 -13.26
CA THR A 42 -11.49 -12.36 -14.26
C THR A 42 -10.53 -12.37 -15.44
N LEU A 43 -9.74 -13.44 -15.52
CA LEU A 43 -8.83 -13.71 -16.63
C LEU A 43 -9.65 -13.61 -17.91
N LYS A 44 -9.53 -12.48 -18.62
CA LYS A 44 -10.21 -12.33 -19.90
C LYS A 44 -9.26 -12.83 -20.98
N SER A 45 -9.70 -13.89 -21.62
CA SER A 45 -9.10 -14.41 -22.83
C SER A 45 -9.73 -13.79 -24.06
N VAL A 46 -8.90 -13.57 -25.07
CA VAL A 46 -9.29 -13.16 -26.40
C VAL A 46 -8.74 -14.21 -27.35
N GLU A 47 -9.59 -14.76 -28.20
CA GLU A 47 -9.16 -15.70 -29.22
C GLU A 47 -8.57 -14.93 -30.41
N ILE A 48 -7.32 -15.25 -30.78
CA ILE A 48 -6.61 -14.65 -31.90
C ILE A 48 -6.03 -15.79 -32.71
N ASN A 49 -6.42 -15.90 -33.98
CA ASN A 49 -5.94 -16.95 -34.88
C ASN A 49 -6.14 -18.39 -34.32
N GLY A 50 -7.19 -18.61 -33.53
CA GLY A 50 -7.48 -19.90 -32.89
C GLY A 50 -6.69 -20.17 -31.60
N GLU A 51 -5.88 -19.22 -31.13
CA GLU A 51 -5.18 -19.29 -29.84
C GLU A 51 -5.83 -18.39 -28.80
N GLU A 52 -6.00 -18.91 -27.59
CA GLU A 52 -6.59 -18.19 -26.46
C GLU A 52 -5.52 -17.31 -25.77
N VAL A 53 -5.60 -15.99 -25.96
CA VAL A 53 -4.63 -15.02 -25.43
C VAL A 53 -5.18 -14.32 -24.20
N LEU A 54 -4.51 -14.51 -23.06
CA LEU A 54 -4.88 -13.87 -21.80
C LEU A 54 -4.45 -12.40 -21.78
N LEU A 55 -5.38 -11.50 -21.48
CA LEU A 55 -5.11 -10.06 -21.36
C LEU A 55 -5.51 -9.47 -20.01
N GLY A 56 -6.47 -10.06 -19.30
CA GLY A 56 -6.95 -9.57 -18.00
C GLY A 56 -6.25 -10.21 -16.80
N GLY A 57 -6.03 -9.45 -15.73
CA GLY A 57 -5.53 -9.98 -14.45
C GLY A 57 -4.09 -10.50 -14.46
N ILE A 58 -3.32 -10.22 -15.51
CA ILE A 58 -1.92 -10.64 -15.63
C ILE A 58 -0.95 -9.49 -15.29
N SER A 59 0.30 -9.82 -14.99
CA SER A 59 1.32 -8.80 -14.74
C SER A 59 1.61 -7.99 -16.01
N ILE A 60 2.01 -6.73 -15.87
CA ILE A 60 2.41 -5.87 -17.01
C ILE A 60 3.46 -6.55 -17.90
N ARG A 61 4.36 -7.36 -17.31
CA ARG A 61 5.37 -8.10 -18.07
C ARG A 61 4.74 -9.17 -18.96
N LYS A 62 3.82 -9.96 -18.42
CA LYS A 62 3.08 -10.98 -19.18
C LYS A 62 2.17 -10.33 -20.22
N LEU A 63 1.49 -9.23 -19.87
CA LEU A 63 0.66 -8.47 -20.80
C LEU A 63 1.47 -8.00 -22.00
N LYS A 64 2.62 -7.35 -21.76
CA LYS A 64 3.50 -6.89 -22.84
C LYS A 64 3.99 -8.03 -23.72
N LYS A 65 4.33 -9.17 -23.11
CA LYS A 65 4.75 -10.36 -23.85
C LYS A 65 3.60 -10.87 -24.74
N ASN A 66 2.40 -11.05 -24.19
CA ASN A 66 1.23 -11.52 -24.94
C ASN A 66 0.86 -10.57 -26.08
N LEU A 67 0.96 -9.25 -25.87
CA LEU A 67 0.73 -8.23 -26.89
C LEU A 67 1.84 -8.15 -27.95
N GLN A 68 3.04 -8.65 -27.68
CA GLN A 68 4.14 -8.73 -28.64
C GLN A 68 4.09 -10.03 -29.45
N ASP A 69 3.69 -11.13 -28.80
CA ASP A 69 3.69 -12.46 -29.39
C ASP A 69 2.49 -12.70 -30.33
N HIS A 70 1.42 -11.88 -30.25
CA HIS A 70 0.21 -12.05 -31.06
C HIS A 70 -0.15 -10.77 -31.83
N ASP A 71 -0.62 -10.93 -33.08
CA ASP A 71 -1.03 -9.80 -33.91
C ASP A 71 -2.48 -9.38 -33.68
N PHE A 72 -2.66 -8.46 -32.75
CA PHE A 72 -3.94 -7.78 -32.50
C PHE A 72 -4.39 -6.88 -33.65
N GLY A 73 -3.53 -6.62 -34.65
CA GLY A 73 -3.87 -5.86 -35.86
C GLY A 73 -4.95 -6.52 -36.72
N SER A 74 -5.07 -7.85 -36.61
CA SER A 74 -6.06 -8.69 -37.30
C SER A 74 -7.51 -8.43 -36.85
N LEU A 75 -7.71 -7.95 -35.62
CA LEU A 75 -9.01 -7.62 -35.06
C LEU A 75 -9.55 -6.30 -35.59
N THR A 76 -10.87 -6.19 -35.70
CA THR A 76 -11.54 -4.93 -36.06
C THR A 76 -11.28 -3.85 -35.01
N LEU A 77 -11.45 -2.58 -35.38
CA LEU A 77 -11.29 -1.48 -34.43
C LEU A 77 -12.31 -1.55 -33.28
N GLU A 78 -13.54 -2.02 -33.55
CA GLU A 78 -14.59 -2.19 -32.56
C GLU A 78 -14.23 -3.26 -31.51
N GLU A 79 -13.73 -4.42 -31.96
CA GLU A 79 -13.27 -5.49 -31.08
C GLU A 79 -12.11 -5.04 -30.19
N ARG A 80 -11.13 -4.31 -30.75
CA ARG A 80 -9.99 -3.78 -29.99
C ARG A 80 -10.42 -2.77 -28.93
N VAL A 81 -11.43 -1.95 -29.22
CA VAL A 81 -11.98 -1.00 -28.25
C VAL A 81 -12.76 -1.73 -27.15
N ALA A 82 -13.56 -2.74 -27.49
CA ALA A 82 -14.28 -3.56 -26.52
C ALA A 82 -13.30 -4.27 -25.56
N ILE A 83 -12.25 -4.89 -26.10
CA ILE A 83 -11.19 -5.54 -25.31
C ILE A 83 -10.54 -4.52 -24.36
N TYR A 84 -10.24 -3.32 -24.83
CA TYR A 84 -9.69 -2.26 -23.98
C TYR A 84 -10.66 -1.87 -22.85
N GLN A 85 -11.91 -1.59 -23.17
CA GLN A 85 -12.93 -1.17 -22.19
C GLN A 85 -13.21 -2.24 -21.14
N GLU A 86 -13.09 -3.51 -21.48
CA GLU A 86 -13.34 -4.60 -20.53
C GLU A 86 -12.10 -4.98 -19.71
N THR A 87 -10.89 -4.71 -20.23
CA THR A 87 -9.64 -5.18 -19.63
C THR A 87 -8.82 -4.07 -18.95
N HIS A 88 -9.16 -2.81 -19.19
CA HIS A 88 -8.48 -1.68 -18.53
C HIS A 88 -8.60 -1.77 -17.00
N GLN A 89 -7.56 -1.31 -16.31
CA GLN A 89 -7.55 -1.27 -14.86
C GLN A 89 -8.28 -0.01 -14.37
N ILE A 90 -9.28 -0.20 -13.50
CA ILE A 90 -9.97 0.88 -12.81
C ILE A 90 -9.08 1.35 -11.64
N ILE A 91 -8.31 2.42 -11.90
CA ILE A 91 -7.31 2.96 -10.98
C ILE A 91 -7.96 3.46 -9.68
N GLY A 92 -8.99 4.32 -9.77
CA GLY A 92 -9.57 5.02 -8.62
C GLY A 92 -10.07 4.06 -7.53
N LYS A 93 -10.84 3.03 -7.89
CA LYS A 93 -11.35 2.03 -6.95
C LYS A 93 -10.23 1.30 -6.20
N SER A 94 -9.13 1.03 -6.87
CA SER A 94 -7.98 0.34 -6.28
C SER A 94 -7.18 1.24 -5.36
N MET A 95 -7.03 2.53 -5.70
CA MET A 95 -6.45 3.55 -4.82
C MET A 95 -7.26 3.70 -3.52
N PHE A 96 -8.57 3.92 -3.62
CA PHE A 96 -9.45 4.07 -2.45
C PHE A 96 -9.40 2.83 -1.55
N ARG A 97 -9.35 1.64 -2.13
CA ARG A 97 -9.27 0.39 -1.37
C ARG A 97 -7.94 0.23 -0.65
N ASN A 98 -6.81 0.50 -1.31
CA ASN A 98 -5.50 0.47 -0.66
C ASN A 98 -5.41 1.51 0.46
N PHE A 99 -5.96 2.70 0.26
CA PHE A 99 -5.96 3.74 1.26
C PHE A 99 -6.79 3.35 2.50
N LEU A 100 -8.05 2.94 2.28
CA LEU A 100 -9.00 2.64 3.36
C LEU A 100 -8.73 1.31 4.06
N VAL A 101 -8.45 0.25 3.29
CA VAL A 101 -8.27 -1.11 3.84
C VAL A 101 -6.81 -1.37 4.17
N GLY A 102 -5.88 -0.94 3.32
CA GLY A 102 -4.45 -1.19 3.48
C GLY A 102 -3.98 -2.54 2.99
N PHE A 103 -2.78 -2.90 3.45
CA PHE A 103 -2.10 -4.18 3.28
C PHE A 103 -1.95 -4.58 1.81
N GLY A 104 -1.84 -3.59 0.94
CA GLY A 104 -1.69 -3.83 -0.49
C GLY A 104 -2.91 -4.48 -1.17
N THR A 105 -4.09 -4.44 -0.54
CA THR A 105 -5.32 -5.11 -1.01
C THR A 105 -5.79 -4.63 -2.39
N GLY A 106 -5.67 -3.34 -2.66
CA GLY A 106 -5.91 -2.72 -3.97
C GLY A 106 -4.87 -3.12 -5.02
N SER A 107 -3.60 -3.25 -4.65
CA SER A 107 -2.55 -3.76 -5.55
C SER A 107 -2.76 -5.23 -5.90
N GLN A 108 -3.12 -6.06 -4.90
CA GLN A 108 -3.48 -7.47 -5.10
C GLN A 108 -4.56 -7.65 -6.18
N LYS A 109 -5.63 -6.86 -6.11
CA LYS A 109 -6.75 -6.95 -7.06
C LYS A 109 -6.45 -6.44 -8.46
N GLN A 110 -5.31 -5.79 -8.67
CA GLN A 110 -4.81 -5.42 -9.99
C GLN A 110 -3.73 -6.40 -10.49
N GLY A 111 -3.39 -7.42 -9.70
CA GLY A 111 -2.26 -8.31 -9.97
C GLY A 111 -0.89 -7.66 -9.78
N ASP A 112 -0.82 -6.51 -9.09
CA ASP A 112 0.43 -5.84 -8.72
C ASP A 112 0.99 -6.45 -7.43
N ILE A 113 1.77 -7.52 -7.61
CA ILE A 113 2.40 -8.26 -6.50
C ILE A 113 3.42 -7.37 -5.76
N ALA A 114 4.15 -6.51 -6.48
CA ALA A 114 5.17 -5.66 -5.85
C ALA A 114 4.52 -4.59 -4.94
N GLY A 115 3.50 -3.88 -5.45
CA GLY A 115 2.75 -2.93 -4.62
C GLY A 115 2.00 -3.60 -3.47
N GLN A 116 1.55 -4.85 -3.66
CA GLN A 116 0.96 -5.62 -2.57
C GLN A 116 1.95 -5.86 -1.43
N LEU A 117 3.12 -6.41 -1.74
CA LEU A 117 4.16 -6.73 -0.75
C LEU A 117 4.64 -5.49 0.00
N VAL A 118 4.89 -4.40 -0.74
CA VAL A 118 5.29 -3.13 -0.15
C VAL A 118 4.22 -2.64 0.83
N GLY A 119 2.94 -2.65 0.43
CA GLY A 119 1.84 -2.24 1.32
C GLY A 119 1.76 -3.08 2.60
N GLN A 120 1.86 -4.41 2.48
CA GLN A 120 1.84 -5.32 3.63
C GLN A 120 3.01 -5.08 4.59
N ILE A 121 4.23 -4.97 4.05
CA ILE A 121 5.43 -4.76 4.87
C ILE A 121 5.33 -3.42 5.60
N PHE A 122 4.96 -2.34 4.91
CA PHE A 122 4.85 -1.01 5.53
C PHE A 122 3.80 -0.98 6.64
N ASP A 123 2.61 -1.53 6.40
CA ASP A 123 1.54 -1.52 7.39
C ASP A 123 1.89 -2.36 8.62
N TRP A 124 2.39 -3.58 8.41
CA TRP A 124 2.78 -4.44 9.53
C TRP A 124 3.94 -3.84 10.32
N THR A 125 4.96 -3.33 9.64
CA THR A 125 6.14 -2.75 10.31
C THR A 125 5.75 -1.53 11.14
N SER A 126 4.97 -0.60 10.56
CA SER A 126 4.55 0.60 11.27
C SER A 126 3.60 0.29 12.45
N LEU A 127 2.66 -0.64 12.26
CA LEU A 127 1.78 -1.09 13.35
C LEU A 127 2.57 -1.79 14.47
N THR A 128 3.63 -2.52 14.11
CA THR A 128 4.54 -3.15 15.08
C THR A 128 5.28 -2.11 15.89
N VAL A 129 5.85 -1.09 15.22
CA VAL A 129 6.56 0.00 15.91
C VAL A 129 5.62 0.71 16.89
N VAL A 130 4.39 1.00 16.48
CA VAL A 130 3.36 1.54 17.39
C VAL A 130 3.07 0.58 18.54
N GLY A 131 2.91 -0.71 18.26
CA GLY A 131 2.66 -1.74 19.27
C GLY A 131 3.80 -1.91 20.28
N VAL A 132 5.06 -1.81 19.83
CA VAL A 132 6.24 -1.80 20.71
C VAL A 132 6.18 -0.59 21.63
N GLY A 133 5.96 0.60 21.08
CA GLY A 133 5.84 1.82 21.90
C GLY A 133 4.70 1.72 22.92
N ALA A 134 3.52 1.23 22.51
CA ALA A 134 2.39 1.03 23.41
C ALA A 134 2.68 -0.02 24.50
N GLY A 135 3.39 -1.10 24.17
CA GLY A 135 3.79 -2.12 25.14
C GLY A 135 4.77 -1.59 26.17
N ILE A 136 5.75 -0.78 25.75
CA ILE A 136 6.69 -0.10 26.64
C ILE A 136 5.94 0.84 27.57
N ALA A 137 5.04 1.69 27.03
CA ALA A 137 4.22 2.61 27.82
C ALA A 137 3.38 1.87 28.88
N LEU A 138 2.75 0.75 28.51
CA LEU A 138 1.94 -0.06 29.41
C LEU A 138 2.76 -0.66 30.55
N ILE A 139 3.92 -1.23 30.25
CA ILE A 139 4.82 -1.80 31.27
C ILE A 139 5.25 -0.71 32.25
N ASP A 140 5.61 0.45 31.73
CA ASP A 140 6.09 1.58 32.52
C ASP A 140 5.03 2.10 33.48
N VAL A 141 3.81 2.33 32.95
CA VAL A 141 2.64 2.72 33.75
C VAL A 141 2.33 1.68 34.82
N LEU A 142 2.36 0.38 34.50
CA LEU A 142 2.14 -0.67 35.49
C LEU A 142 3.20 -0.67 36.60
N VAL A 143 4.48 -0.45 36.25
CA VAL A 143 5.56 -0.35 37.24
C VAL A 143 5.39 0.88 38.13
N MET A 144 5.10 2.05 37.55
CA MET A 144 4.84 3.28 38.30
C MET A 144 3.65 3.14 39.27
N LEU A 145 2.55 2.53 38.81
CA LEU A 145 1.37 2.26 39.64
C LEU A 145 1.69 1.33 40.82
N VAL A 146 2.44 0.24 40.59
CA VAL A 146 2.88 -0.68 41.65
C VAL A 146 3.78 0.02 42.66
N LEU A 147 4.57 1.01 42.22
CA LEU A 147 5.50 1.76 43.05
C LEU A 147 4.89 3.04 43.66
N MET A 148 3.60 3.31 43.43
CA MET A 148 2.91 4.53 43.87
C MET A 148 3.64 5.83 43.47
N GLN A 149 4.26 5.82 42.28
CA GLN A 149 4.90 7.00 41.71
C GLN A 149 3.94 7.75 40.78
N GLU A 150 4.11 9.07 40.69
CA GLU A 150 3.33 9.90 39.78
C GLU A 150 3.68 9.57 38.32
N ILE A 151 2.64 9.43 37.50
CA ILE A 151 2.78 9.16 36.06
C ILE A 151 2.89 10.50 35.35
N SER A 152 4.07 10.85 34.85
CA SER A 152 4.29 12.06 34.07
C SER A 152 5.30 11.83 32.96
N ALA A 153 4.87 12.00 31.71
CA ALA A 153 5.74 11.89 30.54
C ALA A 153 6.80 13.01 30.44
N GLU A 154 6.67 14.07 31.24
CA GLU A 154 7.67 15.13 31.32
C GLU A 154 8.89 14.71 32.15
N HIS A 155 8.68 13.86 33.15
CA HIS A 155 9.69 13.44 34.11
C HIS A 155 10.13 11.98 33.92
N ASP A 156 9.33 11.19 33.20
CA ASP A 156 9.63 9.80 32.87
C ASP A 156 10.19 9.67 31.45
N GLU A 157 11.48 9.38 31.35
CA GLU A 157 12.19 9.17 30.09
C GLU A 157 11.69 7.94 29.32
N LEU A 158 11.21 6.90 30.01
CA LEU A 158 10.76 5.67 29.37
C LEU A 158 9.38 5.86 28.76
N LEU A 159 8.45 6.49 29.48
CA LEU A 159 7.16 6.91 28.94
C LEU A 159 7.33 7.88 27.77
N LYS A 160 8.22 8.88 27.90
CA LYS A 160 8.51 9.83 26.81
C LYS A 160 9.05 9.14 25.56
N THR A 161 10.00 8.21 25.73
CA THR A 161 10.57 7.45 24.62
C THR A 161 9.52 6.57 23.96
N SER A 162 8.65 5.93 24.75
CA SER A 162 7.54 5.11 24.24
C SER A 162 6.58 5.92 23.36
N LEU A 163 6.25 7.15 23.78
CA LEU A 163 5.41 8.07 23.02
C LEU A 163 6.06 8.49 21.71
N TYR A 164 7.38 8.76 21.69
CA TYR A 164 8.09 9.05 20.44
C TYR A 164 8.13 7.85 19.49
N ILE A 165 8.31 6.63 19.99
CA ILE A 165 8.25 5.41 19.18
C ILE A 165 6.85 5.27 18.55
N MET A 166 5.79 5.48 19.34
CA MET A 166 4.41 5.45 18.84
C MET A 166 4.16 6.54 17.79
N ALA A 167 4.59 7.78 18.05
CA ALA A 167 4.44 8.89 17.13
C ALA A 167 5.20 8.67 15.81
N GLY A 168 6.43 8.16 15.89
CA GLY A 168 7.23 7.79 14.73
C GLY A 168 6.60 6.65 13.92
N GLY A 169 6.09 5.61 14.59
CA GLY A 169 5.35 4.52 13.96
C GLY A 169 4.07 4.98 13.28
N ALA A 170 3.30 5.85 13.93
CA ALA A 170 2.07 6.44 13.37
C ALA A 170 2.38 7.34 12.16
N GLY A 171 3.43 8.15 12.22
CA GLY A 171 3.91 8.95 11.09
C GLY A 171 4.32 8.06 9.91
N ALA A 172 5.07 6.99 10.16
CA ALA A 172 5.45 6.02 9.14
C ALA A 172 4.24 5.29 8.54
N PHE A 173 3.20 5.00 9.34
CA PHE A 173 1.95 4.43 8.86
C PHE A 173 1.24 5.37 7.88
N VAL A 174 1.11 6.66 8.23
CA VAL A 174 0.50 7.66 7.35
C VAL A 174 1.28 7.81 6.05
N LEU A 175 2.62 7.88 6.11
CA LEU A 175 3.46 7.89 4.91
C LEU A 175 3.27 6.62 4.06
N GLY A 176 3.16 5.46 4.71
CA GLY A 176 2.82 4.19 4.07
C GLY A 176 1.48 4.26 3.34
N ARG A 177 0.46 4.91 3.90
CA ARG A 177 -0.85 5.11 3.26
C ARG A 177 -0.76 5.94 1.99
N ILE A 178 0.07 6.98 1.99
CA ILE A 178 0.30 7.82 0.81
C ILE A 178 0.98 7.00 -0.30
N VAL A 179 1.99 6.21 0.04
CA VAL A 179 2.63 5.30 -0.93
C VAL A 179 1.63 4.28 -1.49
N GLN A 180 0.79 3.70 -0.63
CA GLN A 180 -0.25 2.74 -1.03
C GLN A 180 -1.35 3.37 -1.88
N LEU A 181 -1.57 4.68 -1.79
CA LEU A 181 -2.44 5.44 -2.67
C LEU A 181 -1.83 5.60 -4.08
N ILE A 182 -0.52 5.89 -4.15
CA ILE A 182 0.19 6.21 -5.40
C ILE A 182 0.48 4.93 -6.23
N MET A 183 0.89 3.85 -5.57
CA MET A 183 1.35 2.62 -6.24
C MET A 183 0.31 2.01 -7.23
N PRO A 184 -0.97 1.84 -6.85
CA PRO A 184 -2.04 1.44 -7.77
C PRO A 184 -2.16 2.32 -9.01
N ALA A 185 -1.99 3.63 -8.86
CA ALA A 185 -2.12 4.56 -9.97
C ALA A 185 -0.99 4.43 -10.97
N ILE A 186 0.25 4.33 -10.47
CA ILE A 186 1.42 4.11 -11.32
C ILE A 186 1.28 2.77 -12.07
N TYR A 187 0.88 1.71 -11.37
CA TYR A 187 0.69 0.40 -11.99
C TYR A 187 -0.41 0.42 -13.05
N GLY A 188 -1.63 0.86 -12.70
CA GLY A 188 -2.77 0.88 -13.61
C GLY A 188 -2.53 1.79 -14.82
N SER A 189 -1.86 2.94 -14.64
CA SER A 189 -1.48 3.83 -15.76
C SER A 189 -0.53 3.14 -16.74
N ARG A 190 0.51 2.45 -16.24
CA ARG A 190 1.46 1.70 -17.07
C ARG A 190 0.79 0.51 -17.77
N TYR A 191 -0.14 -0.15 -17.08
CA TYR A 191 -0.93 -1.24 -17.63
C TYR A 191 -1.81 -0.76 -18.79
N ASN A 192 -2.64 0.26 -18.55
CA ASN A 192 -3.57 0.80 -19.56
C ASN A 192 -2.80 1.36 -20.76
N LYS A 193 -1.65 2.01 -20.54
CA LYS A 193 -0.76 2.45 -21.63
C LYS A 193 -0.21 1.29 -22.45
N ALA A 194 0.21 0.20 -21.80
CA ALA A 194 0.69 -0.99 -22.50
C ALA A 194 -0.43 -1.65 -23.32
N LEU A 195 -1.63 -1.78 -22.73
CA LEU A 195 -2.81 -2.33 -23.38
C LEU A 195 -3.23 -1.48 -24.59
N ARG A 196 -3.33 -0.15 -24.44
CA ARG A 196 -3.66 0.77 -25.52
C ARG A 196 -2.70 0.66 -26.69
N ASN A 197 -1.40 0.64 -26.38
CA ASN A 197 -0.37 0.58 -27.42
C ASN A 197 -0.37 -0.79 -28.14
N GLY A 198 -0.52 -1.89 -27.40
CA GLY A 198 -0.57 -3.23 -28.01
C GLY A 198 -1.84 -3.51 -28.82
N LEU A 199 -2.94 -2.82 -28.50
CA LEU A 199 -4.18 -2.87 -29.28
C LEU A 199 -4.22 -1.83 -30.41
N TYR A 200 -3.10 -1.17 -30.73
CA TYR A 200 -3.02 -0.16 -31.81
C TYR A 200 -4.06 0.97 -31.72
N LEU A 201 -4.48 1.32 -30.50
CA LEU A 201 -5.47 2.37 -30.28
C LEU A 201 -4.78 3.75 -30.31
N THR A 202 -4.94 4.48 -31.41
CA THR A 202 -4.24 5.76 -31.69
C THR A 202 -4.85 6.98 -31.00
N LYS A 203 -6.12 6.92 -30.60
CA LYS A 203 -6.76 8.00 -29.84
C LYS A 203 -6.48 7.80 -28.36
N LYS A 204 -6.12 8.87 -27.63
CA LYS A 204 -6.30 8.91 -26.17
C LYS A 204 -7.80 8.75 -25.90
N MET A 205 -8.29 7.52 -25.90
CA MET A 205 -9.65 7.21 -25.49
C MET A 205 -9.70 7.46 -23.99
N GLY A 206 -10.10 8.68 -23.62
CA GLY A 206 -10.50 9.07 -22.27
C GLY A 206 -9.73 8.40 -21.12
N ASP A 207 -8.40 8.45 -21.10
CA ASP A 207 -7.67 8.27 -19.84
C ASP A 207 -7.89 9.56 -19.02
N SER A 208 -9.11 9.75 -18.53
CA SER A 208 -9.53 10.99 -17.86
C SER A 208 -9.27 10.97 -16.35
N THR A 209 -8.50 10.00 -15.86
CA THR A 209 -7.90 10.10 -14.52
C THR A 209 -6.54 10.78 -14.64
N ALA A 210 -6.58 12.10 -14.75
CA ALA A 210 -5.39 12.92 -14.50
C ALA A 210 -5.15 12.93 -13.00
N LEU A 211 -4.20 12.12 -12.54
CA LEU A 211 -3.73 12.13 -11.17
C LEU A 211 -2.53 13.08 -11.08
N ASN A 212 -2.79 14.31 -10.67
CA ASN A 212 -1.74 15.30 -10.46
C ASN A 212 -1.39 15.36 -8.98
N PHE A 213 -0.13 15.03 -8.66
CA PHE A 213 0.43 15.22 -7.33
C PHE A 213 1.19 16.54 -7.30
N GLY A 214 0.78 17.42 -6.40
CA GLY A 214 1.46 18.68 -6.11
C GLY A 214 1.94 18.70 -4.67
N ILE A 215 3.10 19.31 -4.46
CA ILE A 215 3.60 19.67 -3.15
C ILE A 215 3.38 21.17 -3.01
N GLU A 216 2.44 21.58 -2.17
CA GLU A 216 2.13 22.98 -1.91
C GLU A 216 2.71 23.36 -0.54
N PRO A 217 3.60 24.36 -0.43
CA PRO A 217 4.02 24.87 0.86
C PRO A 217 2.82 25.53 1.54
N THR A 218 2.50 25.14 2.77
CA THR A 218 1.36 25.69 3.51
C THR A 218 1.78 26.17 4.88
N LEU A 219 1.31 27.36 5.22
CA LEU A 219 1.44 27.91 6.56
C LEU A 219 0.33 27.34 7.44
N PHE A 220 0.70 26.57 8.46
CA PHE A 220 -0.24 26.17 9.49
C PHE A 220 -0.35 27.30 10.51
N LEU A 221 -1.50 27.97 10.53
CA LEU A 221 -1.84 28.95 11.55
C LEU A 221 -2.23 28.22 12.84
N ALA A 222 -1.23 27.81 13.61
CA ALA A 222 -1.35 27.54 15.04
C ALA A 222 -0.69 28.68 15.82
N GLU A 223 -0.78 28.67 17.16
CA GLU A 223 -0.22 29.71 18.06
C GLU A 223 1.26 30.07 17.78
N GLN A 224 1.99 29.22 17.05
CA GLN A 224 3.21 29.59 16.33
C GLN A 224 3.10 29.21 14.84
N PRO A 225 3.37 30.14 13.90
CA PRO A 225 3.32 29.85 12.47
C PRO A 225 4.44 28.86 12.11
N THR A 226 4.05 27.65 11.71
CA THR A 226 4.98 26.61 11.25
C THR A 226 4.86 26.45 9.74
N MET A 227 6.01 26.45 9.06
CA MET A 227 6.07 26.11 7.64
C MET A 227 5.81 24.61 7.49
N GLY A 228 4.75 24.29 6.77
CA GLY A 228 4.35 22.93 6.48
C GLY A 228 4.32 22.65 4.99
N VAL A 229 4.16 21.37 4.67
CA VAL A 229 4.06 20.89 3.30
C VAL A 229 2.74 20.16 3.16
N LYS A 230 1.86 20.66 2.30
CA LYS A 230 0.59 20.03 1.94
C LYS A 230 0.79 19.20 0.67
N LEU A 231 0.49 17.92 0.77
CA LEU A 231 0.34 17.06 -0.39
C LEU A 231 -1.06 17.27 -0.97
N VAL A 232 -1.10 17.75 -2.20
CA VAL A 232 -2.34 17.94 -2.97
C VAL A 232 -2.41 16.84 -4.01
N ALA A 233 -3.44 16.01 -3.93
CA ALA A 233 -3.78 15.05 -4.96
C ALA A 233 -5.04 15.55 -5.67
N ASN A 234 -4.89 16.05 -6.90
CA ASN A 234 -6.03 16.40 -7.73
C ASN A 234 -6.48 15.15 -8.49
N LEU A 235 -7.68 14.68 -8.14
CA LEU A 235 -8.38 13.60 -8.82
C LEU A 235 -9.35 14.24 -9.82
N GLY A 236 -8.93 14.33 -11.08
CA GLY A 236 -9.85 14.66 -12.16
C GLY A 236 -10.70 13.46 -12.52
N PHE A 237 -12.02 13.63 -12.55
CA PHE A 237 -12.95 12.73 -13.22
C PHE A 237 -13.68 13.58 -14.27
N THR A 238 -13.66 13.19 -15.54
CA THR A 238 -14.68 13.69 -16.46
C THR A 238 -15.96 12.89 -16.24
N PRO A 239 -17.14 13.53 -16.28
CA PRO A 239 -18.42 12.83 -16.30
C PRO A 239 -18.52 11.85 -17.47
#